data_AF-A0A534M3W1-F1
#
_entry.id   AF-A0A534M3W1-F1
#
_cell.length_a   1.000
_cell.length_b   1.000
_cell.length_c   1.000
_cell.angle_alpha   90.00
_cell.angle_beta   90.00
_cell.angle_gamma   90.00
#
_symmetry.space_group_name_H-M   'P 1'
#
loop_
_entity.id
_entity.type
_entity.pdbx_description
1 polymer ?
#
loop_
_entity_poly.entity_id
_entity_poly.type
_entity_poly.pdbx_seq_one_letter_code
_entity_poly.pdbx_strand_id
1 'polypeptide(L)'
;KRAAFRDWEYWGRPVPGLGDPRARLLVVGLAPAAHGGNRTGRVFTGDRSGEWLFRALHRNGFANQAASVSKSDGLRLRDCYIAAAVRCAPPGNRPTPAEFRNCQAYLEREVRLLTALRVVVPLGAVAMDAFL
;
A
#
# COMPACT_ATOMS: atom_id res chain seq x y z
N LYS A 1 -2.48 -15.18 -14.73
CA LYS A 1 -2.42 -15.49 -13.28
C LYS A 1 -1.33 -16.54 -13.05
N ARG A 2 -0.52 -16.45 -11.98
CA ARG A 2 0.46 -17.51 -11.62
C ARG A 2 -0.28 -18.81 -11.33
N ALA A 3 0.32 -19.96 -11.64
CA ALA A 3 -0.32 -21.28 -11.47
C ALA A 3 -0.90 -21.50 -10.06
N ALA A 4 -0.17 -21.06 -9.02
CA ALA A 4 -0.58 -21.15 -7.62
C ALA A 4 -1.86 -20.36 -7.26
N PHE A 5 -2.31 -19.43 -8.11
CA PHE A 5 -3.47 -18.56 -7.85
C PHE A 5 -4.49 -18.60 -9.00
N ARG A 6 -4.48 -19.66 -9.81
CA ARG A 6 -5.32 -19.76 -11.01
C ARG A 6 -6.81 -19.62 -10.67
N ASP A 7 -7.22 -20.31 -9.61
CA ASP A 7 -8.63 -20.41 -9.20
C ASP A 7 -9.05 -19.33 -8.21
N TRP A 8 -8.13 -18.41 -7.87
CA TRP A 8 -8.44 -17.31 -6.96
C TRP A 8 -9.14 -16.19 -7.70
N GLU A 9 -10.15 -15.62 -7.06
CA GLU A 9 -10.71 -14.34 -7.46
C GLU A 9 -9.71 -13.21 -7.15
N TYR A 10 -9.47 -12.35 -8.13
CA TYR A 10 -8.53 -11.23 -8.00
C TYR A 10 -9.30 -9.94 -7.79
N TRP A 11 -8.75 -9.04 -6.99
CA TRP A 11 -9.27 -7.68 -6.85
C TRP A 11 -9.34 -6.94 -8.19
N GLY A 12 -8.24 -6.92 -8.95
CA GLY A 12 -8.22 -6.42 -10.34
C GLY A 12 -8.63 -4.96 -10.54
N ARG A 13 -8.58 -4.13 -9.48
CA ARG A 13 -9.01 -2.72 -9.45
C ARG A 13 -7.95 -1.86 -8.75
N PRO A 14 -8.04 -0.52 -8.79
CA PRO A 14 -7.22 0.34 -7.95
C PRO A 14 -7.28 -0.11 -6.47
N VAL A 15 -6.12 -0.27 -5.83
CA VAL A 15 -6.02 -0.70 -4.44
C VAL A 15 -6.02 0.54 -3.54
N PRO A 16 -7.00 0.67 -2.62
CA PRO A 16 -7.08 1.82 -1.72
C PRO A 16 -5.99 1.77 -0.64
N GLY A 17 -5.66 2.94 -0.09
CA GLY A 17 -4.83 3.02 1.11
C GLY A 17 -5.48 2.31 2.31
N LEU A 18 -4.65 2.01 3.32
CA LEU A 18 -5.03 1.28 4.52
C LEU A 18 -4.52 2.03 5.75
N GLY A 19 -5.39 2.25 6.73
CA GLY A 19 -4.93 2.56 8.08
C GLY A 19 -5.83 3.52 8.84
N ASP A 20 -5.22 4.17 9.82
CA ASP A 20 -5.90 5.10 10.72
C ASP A 20 -6.15 6.44 10.01
N PRO A 21 -7.40 6.94 9.89
CA PRO A 21 -7.67 8.25 9.30
C PRO A 21 -7.10 9.42 10.12
N ARG A 22 -6.65 9.18 11.37
CA ARG A 22 -5.95 10.15 12.22
C ARG A 22 -4.45 9.87 12.33
N ALA A 23 -3.89 9.11 11.39
CA ALA A 23 -2.48 8.75 11.42
C ALA A 23 -1.55 9.97 11.39
N ARG A 24 -0.54 9.95 12.26
CA ARG A 24 0.60 10.87 12.21
C ARG A 24 1.73 10.37 11.32
N LEU A 25 1.77 9.07 11.03
CA LEU A 25 2.72 8.43 10.11
C LEU A 25 2.03 8.00 8.80
N LEU A 26 2.57 8.43 7.66
CA LEU A 26 2.22 7.92 6.34
C LEU A 26 3.37 7.11 5.76
N VAL A 27 3.12 5.87 5.34
CA VAL A 27 4.05 5.07 4.53
C VAL A 27 3.59 5.10 3.08
N VAL A 28 4.47 5.44 2.14
CA VAL A 28 4.14 5.51 0.71
C VAL A 28 4.94 4.47 -0.07
N GLY A 29 4.25 3.49 -0.63
CA GLY A 29 4.83 2.51 -1.55
C GLY A 29 4.82 2.96 -3.02
N LEU A 30 5.46 2.17 -3.87
CA LEU A 30 5.44 2.39 -5.33
C LEU A 30 4.07 2.06 -5.95
N ALA A 31 3.71 0.78 -5.98
CA ALA A 31 2.49 0.26 -6.57
C ALA A 31 2.15 -1.14 -6.02
N PRO A 32 0.89 -1.61 -6.15
CA PRO A 32 0.54 -2.99 -5.80
C PRO A 32 1.29 -4.02 -6.63
N ALA A 33 1.77 -5.08 -5.99
CA ALA A 33 2.28 -6.24 -6.71
C ALA A 33 1.14 -6.97 -7.44
N ALA A 34 1.44 -7.51 -8.64
CA ALA A 34 0.47 -8.23 -9.47
C ALA A 34 -0.21 -9.41 -8.77
N HIS A 35 0.47 -10.04 -7.81
CA HIS A 35 -0.05 -11.15 -6.99
C HIS A 35 -0.09 -10.86 -5.49
N GLY A 36 0.17 -9.60 -5.11
CA GLY A 36 -0.05 -9.07 -3.77
C GLY A 36 -1.35 -8.29 -3.74
N GLY A 37 -1.27 -6.96 -3.58
CA GLY A 37 -2.43 -6.09 -3.50
C GLY A 37 -3.43 -6.20 -4.67
N ASN A 38 -2.96 -6.47 -5.90
CA ASN A 38 -3.87 -6.67 -7.05
C ASN A 38 -4.70 -7.97 -6.96
N ARG A 39 -4.23 -8.96 -6.18
CA ARG A 39 -4.99 -10.16 -5.86
C ARG A 39 -5.85 -9.96 -4.62
N THR A 40 -5.27 -9.42 -3.55
CA THR A 40 -5.88 -9.37 -2.21
C THR A 40 -6.80 -8.17 -1.97
N GLY A 41 -6.66 -7.10 -2.77
CA GLY A 41 -7.41 -5.85 -2.63
C GLY A 41 -6.96 -4.96 -1.47
N ARG A 42 -5.79 -5.24 -0.86
CA ARG A 42 -5.23 -4.43 0.23
C ARG A 42 -3.76 -4.15 -0.04
N VAL A 43 -3.33 -2.89 0.16
CA VAL A 43 -1.93 -2.48 -0.04
C VAL A 43 -0.99 -3.36 0.80
N PHE A 44 0.17 -3.72 0.22
CA PHE A 44 1.20 -4.54 0.87
C PHE A 44 0.70 -5.90 1.40
N THR A 45 -0.35 -6.49 0.84
CA THR A 45 -0.94 -7.74 1.35
C THR A 45 -0.75 -8.88 0.37
N GLY A 46 -0.21 -10.02 0.84
CA GLY A 46 -0.06 -11.24 0.05
C GLY A 46 1.19 -11.30 -0.84
N ASP A 47 2.21 -10.50 -0.54
CA ASP A 47 3.54 -10.57 -1.15
C ASP A 47 4.65 -10.38 -0.09
N ARG A 48 5.91 -10.63 -0.50
CA ARG A 48 7.07 -10.59 0.40
C ARG A 48 7.39 -9.19 0.94
N SER A 49 7.18 -8.14 0.14
CA SER A 49 7.35 -6.75 0.60
C SER A 49 6.40 -6.42 1.74
N GLY A 50 5.17 -6.91 1.64
CA GLY A 50 4.16 -6.83 2.68
C GLY A 50 4.54 -7.51 3.98
N GLU A 51 5.03 -8.75 3.89
CA GLU A 51 5.48 -9.50 5.06
C GLU A 51 6.55 -8.76 5.85
N TRP A 52 7.51 -8.13 5.17
CA TRP A 52 8.54 -7.33 5.83
C TRP A 52 7.95 -6.08 6.48
N LEU A 53 7.12 -5.33 5.74
CA LEU A 53 6.53 -4.08 6.23
C LEU A 53 5.64 -4.31 7.46
N PHE A 54 4.70 -5.26 7.40
CA PHE A 54 3.78 -5.50 8.51
C PHE A 54 4.48 -6.07 9.74
N ARG A 55 5.53 -6.89 9.57
CA ARG A 55 6.39 -7.28 10.70
C ARG A 55 7.07 -6.08 11.35
N ALA A 56 7.58 -5.14 10.55
CA ALA A 56 8.20 -3.92 11.08
C ALA A 56 7.19 -3.02 11.81
N LEU A 57 6.02 -2.79 11.22
CA LEU A 57 4.95 -1.99 11.84
C LEU A 57 4.44 -2.61 13.13
N HIS A 58 4.25 -3.93 13.17
CA HIS A 58 3.84 -4.65 14.38
C HIS A 58 4.88 -4.52 15.49
N ARG A 59 6.17 -4.75 15.19
CA ARG A 59 7.25 -4.60 16.17
C ARG A 59 7.32 -3.20 16.78
N ASN A 60 6.92 -2.18 16.03
CA ASN A 60 6.92 -0.79 16.48
C ASN A 60 5.55 -0.30 16.98
N GLY A 61 4.57 -1.19 17.16
CA GLY A 61 3.27 -0.85 17.76
C GLY A 61 2.29 -0.09 16.86
N PHE A 62 2.56 -0.03 15.55
CA PHE A 62 1.69 0.59 14.54
C PHE A 62 0.66 -0.39 13.95
N ALA A 63 0.86 -1.71 14.10
CA ALA A 63 -0.07 -2.73 13.64
C ALA A 63 -0.44 -3.69 14.79
N ASN A 64 -1.67 -4.18 14.82
CA ASN A 64 -2.15 -5.13 15.83
C ASN A 64 -1.64 -6.57 15.63
N GLN A 65 -1.14 -6.89 14.43
CA GLN A 65 -0.57 -8.20 14.10
C GLN A 65 0.53 -8.06 13.05
N ALA A 66 1.44 -9.02 13.02
CA ALA A 66 2.59 -9.02 12.10
C ALA A 66 2.26 -9.52 10.69
N ALA A 67 1.14 -10.23 10.52
CA ALA A 67 0.75 -10.87 9.27
C ALA A 67 -0.38 -10.12 8.57
N SER A 68 -0.24 -10.01 7.24
CA SER A 68 -1.24 -9.42 6.35
C SER A 68 -1.52 -10.40 5.23
N VAL A 69 -2.56 -11.20 5.42
CA VAL A 69 -2.91 -12.36 4.59
C VAL A 69 -4.05 -12.03 3.63
N SER A 70 -5.10 -11.36 4.13
CA SER A 70 -6.30 -11.03 3.34
C SER A 70 -7.02 -9.81 3.90
N LYS A 71 -7.85 -9.14 3.10
CA LYS A 71 -8.62 -7.96 3.55
C LYS A 71 -9.50 -8.18 4.80
N SER A 72 -9.85 -9.43 5.12
CA SER A 72 -10.75 -9.80 6.22
C SER A 72 -10.03 -10.42 7.43
N ASP A 73 -8.70 -10.39 7.46
CA ASP A 73 -7.89 -11.03 8.53
C ASP A 73 -7.79 -10.22 9.84
N GLY A 74 -8.61 -9.19 10.02
CA GLY A 74 -8.64 -8.39 11.25
C GLY A 74 -7.44 -7.45 11.46
N LEU A 75 -6.53 -7.32 10.49
CA LEU A 75 -5.42 -6.38 10.56
C LEU A 75 -5.93 -4.93 10.69
N ARG A 76 -5.40 -4.22 11.69
CA ARG A 76 -5.68 -2.82 11.97
C ARG A 76 -4.36 -2.09 12.19
N LEU A 77 -4.27 -0.89 11.64
CA LEU A 77 -3.19 0.05 11.91
C LEU A 77 -3.65 1.08 12.94
N ARG A 78 -2.73 1.52 13.77
CA ARG A 78 -2.91 2.59 14.76
C ARG A 78 -1.86 3.65 14.52
N ASP A 79 -2.29 4.91 14.39
CA ASP A 79 -1.39 6.04 14.14
C ASP A 79 -0.53 5.94 12.86
N CYS A 80 -0.89 5.02 11.97
CA CYS A 80 -0.21 4.76 10.70
C CYS A 80 -1.23 4.59 9.58
N TYR A 81 -0.93 5.19 8.44
CA TYR A 81 -1.62 5.00 7.18
C TYR A 81 -0.62 4.56 6.12
N ILE A 82 -1.03 3.67 5.23
CA ILE A 82 -0.21 3.15 4.14
C ILE A 82 -0.91 3.45 2.81
N ALA A 83 -0.20 4.11 1.91
CA ALA A 83 -0.64 4.43 0.56
C ALA A 83 0.34 3.90 -0.49
N ALA A 84 -0.01 4.05 -1.76
CA ALA A 84 0.88 3.81 -2.89
C ALA A 84 0.81 4.96 -3.89
N ALA A 85 1.95 5.30 -4.50
CA ALA A 85 2.04 6.34 -5.52
C ALA A 85 1.19 6.00 -6.76
N VAL A 86 1.19 4.73 -7.17
CA VAL A 86 0.29 4.19 -8.20
C VAL A 86 -0.63 3.13 -7.60
N ARG A 87 -1.92 3.15 -7.93
CA ARG A 87 -2.95 2.29 -7.29
C ARG A 87 -3.24 0.99 -8.03
N CYS A 88 -2.82 0.87 -9.28
CA CYS A 88 -2.96 -0.35 -10.07
C CYS A 88 -1.61 -1.08 -10.15
N ALA A 89 -1.62 -2.40 -10.34
CA ALA A 89 -0.38 -3.14 -10.54
C ALA A 89 0.18 -2.89 -11.95
N PRO A 90 1.31 -2.19 -12.11
CA PRO A 90 1.89 -1.93 -13.41
C PRO A 90 2.64 -3.18 -13.91
N PRO A 91 2.77 -3.36 -15.24
CA PRO A 91 3.63 -4.39 -15.81
C PRO A 91 5.06 -4.32 -15.26
N GLY A 92 5.61 -5.47 -14.87
CA GLY A 92 7.00 -5.55 -14.38
C GLY A 92 7.30 -4.77 -13.10
N ASN A 93 6.27 -4.31 -12.36
CA ASN A 93 6.42 -3.42 -11.21
C ASN A 93 7.14 -2.10 -11.54
N ARG A 94 6.93 -1.59 -12.76
CA ARG A 94 7.54 -0.34 -13.27
C ARG A 94 6.44 0.60 -13.79
N PRO A 95 5.86 1.45 -12.94
CA PRO A 95 4.91 2.45 -13.40
C PRO A 95 5.59 3.45 -14.34
N THR A 96 4.85 3.88 -15.35
CA THR A 96 5.24 4.93 -16.29
C THR A 96 4.98 6.31 -15.71
N PRO A 97 5.64 7.37 -16.23
CA PRO A 97 5.35 8.75 -15.82
C PRO A 97 3.88 9.15 -15.99
N ALA A 98 3.18 8.61 -16.99
CA ALA A 98 1.76 8.86 -17.19
C ALA A 98 0.89 8.23 -16.09
N GLU A 99 1.24 7.01 -15.63
CA GLU A 99 0.54 6.35 -14.53
C GLU A 99 0.74 7.08 -13.20
N PHE A 100 1.94 7.63 -12.95
CA PHE A 100 2.16 8.51 -11.79
C PHE A 100 1.27 9.74 -11.85
N ARG A 101 1.28 10.49 -12.96
CA ARG A 101 0.43 11.68 -13.13
C ARG A 101 -1.05 11.37 -12.93
N ASN A 102 -1.52 10.24 -13.45
CA ASN A 102 -2.91 9.82 -13.30
C ASN A 102 -3.27 9.48 -11.84
N CYS A 103 -2.33 8.95 -11.05
CA CYS A 103 -2.56 8.58 -9.66
C CYS A 103 -2.27 9.71 -8.65
N GLN A 104 -1.55 10.76 -9.05
CA GLN A 104 -1.07 11.82 -8.17
C GLN A 104 -2.19 12.52 -7.40
N ALA A 105 -3.27 12.93 -8.08
CA ALA A 105 -4.40 13.61 -7.45
C ALA A 105 -5.06 12.78 -6.32
N TYR A 106 -5.03 11.46 -6.43
CA TYR A 106 -5.56 10.58 -5.40
C TYR A 106 -4.62 10.49 -4.19
N LEU A 107 -3.30 10.45 -4.41
CA LEU A 107 -2.31 10.47 -3.31
C LEU A 107 -2.37 11.80 -2.56
N GLU A 108 -2.41 12.92 -3.29
CA GLU A 108 -2.59 14.24 -2.68
C GLU A 108 -3.87 14.32 -1.84
N ARG A 109 -4.97 13.73 -2.34
CA ARG A 109 -6.23 13.73 -1.59
C ARG A 109 -6.15 12.87 -0.33
N GLU A 110 -5.51 11.71 -0.36
CA GLU A 110 -5.25 10.91 0.84
C GLU A 110 -4.40 11.69 1.86
N VAL A 111 -3.33 12.35 1.41
CA VAL A 111 -2.47 13.18 2.28
C VAL A 111 -3.27 14.33 2.91
N ARG A 112 -4.10 15.03 2.14
CA ARG A 112 -4.95 16.13 2.65
C ARG A 112 -5.99 15.66 3.67
N LEU A 113 -6.46 14.41 3.56
CA LEU A 113 -7.42 13.83 4.51
C LEU A 113 -6.75 13.43 5.84
N LEU A 114 -5.44 13.17 5.84
CA LEU A 114 -4.66 12.88 7.05
C LEU A 114 -4.26 14.18 7.77
N THR A 115 -5.24 14.86 8.38
CA THR A 115 -5.05 16.19 8.99
C THR A 115 -4.07 16.21 10.17
N ALA A 116 -3.79 15.05 10.77
CA ALA A 116 -2.81 14.89 11.85
C ALA A 116 -1.41 14.50 11.37
N LEU A 117 -1.19 14.35 10.06
CA LEU A 117 0.06 13.84 9.50
C LEU A 117 1.28 14.66 9.94
N ARG A 118 2.34 13.97 10.39
CA ARG A 118 3.60 14.56 10.85
C ARG A 118 4.81 14.03 10.10
N VAL A 119 4.79 12.74 9.75
CA VAL A 119 5.93 12.05 9.16
C VAL A 119 5.48 11.27 7.93
N VAL A 120 6.24 11.37 6.85
CA VAL A 120 6.06 10.53 5.67
C VAL A 120 7.32 9.70 5.45
N VAL A 121 7.12 8.41 5.20
CA VAL A 121 8.17 7.43 4.88
C VAL A 121 7.90 6.85 3.49
N PRO A 122 8.53 7.41 2.44
CA PRO A 122 8.51 6.80 1.12
C PRO A 122 9.42 5.57 1.08
N LEU A 123 8.93 4.47 0.53
CA LEU A 123 9.66 3.21 0.40
C LEU A 123 10.33 3.11 -0.98
N GLY A 124 11.58 3.59 -1.04
CA GLY A 124 12.43 3.57 -2.23
C GLY A 124 12.48 4.92 -2.96
N ALA A 125 13.52 5.12 -3.77
CA ALA A 125 13.78 6.39 -4.46
C ALA A 125 12.62 6.85 -5.36
N VAL A 126 12.01 5.92 -6.10
CA VAL A 126 10.88 6.26 -6.99
C VAL A 126 9.64 6.70 -6.20
N ALA A 127 9.39 6.11 -5.02
CA ALA A 127 8.30 6.56 -4.17
C ALA A 127 8.59 7.94 -3.55
N MET A 128 9.86 8.25 -3.29
CA MET A 128 10.31 9.57 -2.84
C MET A 128 10.09 10.62 -3.93
N ASP A 129 10.53 10.35 -5.17
CA ASP A 129 10.36 11.24 -6.32
C ASP A 129 8.89 11.46 -6.71
N ALA A 130 7.99 10.56 -6.31
CA ALA A 130 6.56 10.70 -6.54
C ALA A 130 5.83 11.43 -5.40
N PHE A 131 6.44 11.55 -4.23
CA PHE A 131 5.84 12.15 -3.04
C PHE A 131 6.14 13.66 -2.91
N LEU A 132 7.11 14.18 -3.69
CA LEU A 132 7.57 15.57 -3.74
C LEU A 132 7.81 16.01 -5.19
#